data_AF-A0A1S1NEU4-F1
#
_entry.id   AF-A0A1S1NEU4-F1
#
_cell.length_a   1.000
_cell.length_b   1.000
_cell.length_c   1.000
_cell.angle_alpha   90.00
_cell.angle_beta   90.00
_cell.angle_gamma   90.00
#
_symmetry.space_group_name_H-M   'P 1'
#
loop_
_entity.id
_entity.type
_entity.pdbx_description
1 polymer ?
#
loop_
_entity_poly.entity_id
_entity_poly.type
_entity_poly.pdbx_seq_one_letter_code
_entity_poly.pdbx_strand_id
1 'polypeptide(L)'
;MHLTFGQSAHVTDEKGSAELTVDSLDTADPADFQQLEDASKYADKTGYYLHYTLTKVDGPQPEGIDSFYVSNGDDYLTHLTVFSPLRFTGDLNHPFDNHKFNCEPASPVDFKEAPVGQRISGCQIFLADNGAAAPARVIWDPKNRQSEMVTWTP
;
A
#
# COMPACT_ATOMS: atom_id res chain seq x y z
N MET A 1 -19.23 2.10 -1.29
CA MET A 1 -19.10 3.31 -2.14
C MET A 1 -18.23 2.98 -3.33
N HIS A 2 -18.46 3.58 -4.51
CA HIS A 2 -17.66 3.33 -5.71
C HIS A 2 -17.04 4.63 -6.23
N LEU A 3 -15.75 4.61 -6.50
CA LEU A 3 -14.92 5.75 -6.89
C LEU A 3 -14.03 5.38 -8.09
N THR A 4 -13.53 6.38 -8.80
CA THR A 4 -12.45 6.22 -9.79
C THR A 4 -11.11 6.52 -9.15
N PHE A 5 -10.00 6.01 -9.71
CA PHE A 5 -8.66 6.42 -9.28
C PHE A 5 -8.51 7.95 -9.32
N GLY A 6 -7.80 8.48 -8.32
CA GLY A 6 -7.67 9.91 -8.04
C GLY A 6 -8.81 10.54 -7.21
N GLN A 7 -9.93 9.85 -7.01
CA GLN A 7 -10.98 10.32 -6.10
C GLN A 7 -10.73 9.90 -4.65
N SER A 8 -11.02 10.79 -3.71
CA SER A 8 -10.84 10.53 -2.28
C SER A 8 -12.11 10.02 -1.61
N ALA A 9 -11.91 9.21 -0.58
CA ALA A 9 -12.91 8.84 0.41
C ALA A 9 -12.54 9.46 1.76
N HIS A 10 -13.52 10.09 2.41
CA HIS A 10 -13.35 10.54 3.78
C HIS A 10 -13.43 9.35 4.73
N VAL A 11 -12.37 9.11 5.50
CA VAL A 11 -12.24 8.02 6.46
C VAL A 11 -12.10 8.62 7.85
N THR A 12 -12.90 8.14 8.80
CA THR A 12 -12.87 8.61 10.18
C THR A 12 -13.11 7.46 11.16
N ASP A 13 -12.46 7.52 12.31
CA ASP A 13 -12.77 6.70 13.48
C ASP A 13 -12.82 7.56 14.75
N GLU A 14 -12.81 6.92 15.91
CA GLU A 14 -12.83 7.60 17.22
C GLU A 14 -11.54 8.38 17.54
N LYS A 15 -10.45 8.13 16.81
CA LYS A 15 -9.13 8.72 17.06
C LYS A 15 -8.82 9.85 16.08
N GLY A 16 -9.23 9.74 14.82
CA GLY A 16 -8.93 10.75 13.82
C GLY A 16 -9.62 10.56 12.48
N SER A 17 -9.20 11.36 11.50
CA SER A 17 -9.76 11.38 10.15
C SER A 17 -8.72 11.72 9.08
N ALA A 18 -8.96 11.17 7.89
CA ALA A 18 -8.10 11.34 6.72
C ALA A 18 -8.94 11.28 5.44
N GLU A 19 -8.45 11.93 4.38
CA GLU A 19 -8.87 11.61 3.01
C GLU A 19 -7.97 10.51 2.47
N LEU A 20 -8.57 9.39 2.08
CA LEU A 20 -7.88 8.27 1.44
C LEU A 20 -8.14 8.31 -0.07
N THR A 21 -7.06 8.40 -0.85
CA THR A 21 -7.12 8.39 -2.33
C THR A 21 -6.31 7.22 -2.86
N VAL A 22 -6.89 6.42 -3.76
CA VAL A 22 -6.12 5.48 -4.59
C VAL A 22 -5.67 6.23 -5.84
N ASP A 23 -4.37 6.38 -6.03
CA ASP A 23 -3.78 7.20 -7.11
C ASP A 23 -3.59 6.37 -8.38
N SER A 24 -2.95 5.21 -8.28
CA SER A 24 -2.71 4.29 -9.40
C SER A 24 -2.49 2.86 -8.94
N LEU A 25 -2.59 1.93 -9.90
CA LEU A 25 -2.22 0.54 -9.72
C LEU A 25 -1.35 0.13 -10.91
N ASP A 26 -0.04 0.11 -10.70
CA ASP A 26 0.95 -0.03 -11.76
C ASP A 26 1.56 -1.44 -11.74
N THR A 27 1.86 -2.01 -12.90
CA THR A 27 2.59 -3.29 -12.97
C THR A 27 4.02 -3.07 -12.48
N ALA A 28 4.47 -3.89 -11.53
CA ALA A 28 5.83 -3.87 -11.01
C ALA A 28 6.82 -4.45 -12.02
N ASP A 29 8.07 -3.98 -12.01
CA ASP A 29 9.15 -4.62 -12.77
C ASP A 29 9.53 -5.94 -12.09
N PRO A 30 9.53 -7.10 -12.78
CA PRO A 30 10.03 -8.35 -12.22
C PRO A 30 11.44 -8.26 -11.61
N ALA A 31 12.28 -7.33 -12.09
CA ALA A 31 13.60 -7.08 -11.53
C ALA A 31 13.56 -6.58 -10.08
N ASP A 32 12.51 -5.86 -9.69
CA ASP A 32 12.36 -5.33 -8.32
C ASP A 32 12.25 -6.45 -7.28
N PHE A 33 11.78 -7.64 -7.66
CA PHE A 33 11.67 -8.79 -6.76
C PHE A 33 12.96 -9.61 -6.66
N GLN A 34 13.94 -9.38 -7.54
CA GLN A 34 15.22 -10.10 -7.53
C GLN A 34 16.10 -9.71 -6.34
N GLN A 35 15.86 -8.55 -5.74
CA GLN A 35 16.59 -8.08 -4.55
C GLN A 35 16.06 -8.69 -3.24
N LEU A 36 14.95 -9.43 -3.28
CA LEU A 36 14.38 -10.10 -2.12
C LEU A 36 15.14 -11.40 -1.81
N GLU A 37 15.24 -11.74 -0.52
CA GLU A 37 16.01 -12.90 -0.02
C GLU A 37 15.64 -14.22 -0.71
N ASP A 38 14.35 -14.43 -0.99
CA ASP A 38 13.81 -15.60 -1.70
C ASP A 38 13.20 -15.22 -3.06
N ALA A 39 13.92 -14.47 -3.89
CA ALA A 39 13.45 -13.98 -5.18
C ALA A 39 12.77 -15.05 -6.07
N SER A 40 13.24 -16.31 -6.01
CA SER A 40 12.69 -17.42 -6.79
C SER A 40 11.22 -17.74 -6.51
N LYS A 41 10.71 -17.39 -5.32
CA LYS A 41 9.28 -17.56 -4.96
C LYS A 41 8.35 -16.61 -5.73
N TYR A 42 8.90 -15.57 -6.35
CA TYR A 42 8.15 -14.57 -7.08
C TYR A 42 8.36 -14.66 -8.59
N ALA A 43 9.20 -15.59 -9.06
CA ALA A 43 9.53 -15.72 -10.48
C ALA A 43 8.33 -16.10 -11.37
N ASP A 44 7.32 -16.76 -10.79
CA ASP A 44 6.06 -17.12 -11.44
C ASP A 44 4.90 -16.16 -11.10
N LYS A 45 5.19 -14.99 -10.53
CA LYS A 45 4.19 -13.99 -10.14
C LYS A 45 4.29 -12.74 -10.98
N THR A 46 3.15 -12.10 -11.17
CA THR A 46 3.07 -10.72 -11.69
C THR A 46 2.80 -9.79 -10.52
N GLY A 47 3.71 -8.86 -10.27
CA GLY A 47 3.59 -7.87 -9.20
C GLY A 47 2.86 -6.60 -9.64
N TYR A 48 2.21 -5.94 -8.68
CA TYR A 48 1.54 -4.66 -8.85
C TYR A 48 1.83 -3.74 -7.66
N TYR A 49 2.07 -2.47 -7.95
CA TYR A 49 2.23 -1.40 -6.97
C TYR A 49 0.94 -0.60 -6.88
N LEU A 50 0.28 -0.69 -5.73
CA LEU A 50 -0.85 0.16 -5.38
C LEU A 50 -0.31 1.45 -4.77
N HIS A 51 -0.40 2.56 -5.51
CA HIS A 51 -0.07 3.88 -5.01
C HIS A 51 -1.32 4.54 -4.43
N TYR A 52 -1.18 5.09 -3.23
CA TYR A 52 -2.26 5.79 -2.55
C TYR A 52 -1.73 7.02 -1.81
N THR A 53 -2.61 7.96 -1.54
CA THR A 53 -2.31 9.16 -0.78
C THR A 53 -3.27 9.28 0.39
N LEU A 54 -2.71 9.53 1.57
CA LEU A 54 -3.44 9.95 2.77
C LEU A 54 -3.30 11.47 2.91
N THR A 55 -4.41 12.20 2.99
CA THR A 55 -4.40 13.61 3.38
C THR A 55 -4.88 13.74 4.81
N LYS A 56 -4.08 14.33 5.69
CA LYS A 56 -4.47 14.52 7.09
C LYS A 56 -5.62 15.49 7.20
N VAL A 57 -6.70 15.08 7.86
CA VAL A 57 -7.83 15.97 8.17
C VAL A 57 -7.82 16.34 9.64
N ASP A 58 -7.78 15.36 10.54
CA ASP A 58 -7.67 15.60 11.98
C ASP A 58 -7.09 14.39 12.72
N GLY A 59 -6.42 14.63 13.85
CA GLY A 59 -5.93 13.56 14.73
C GLY A 59 -4.88 12.62 14.10
N PRO A 60 -4.59 11.48 14.75
CA PRO A 60 -3.80 10.38 14.18
C PRO A 60 -4.51 9.68 13.01
N GLN A 61 -3.77 8.81 12.33
CA GLN A 61 -4.25 7.98 11.24
C GLN A 61 -5.38 7.04 11.74
N PRO A 62 -6.53 6.96 11.04
CA PRO A 62 -7.58 6.00 11.34
C PRO A 62 -7.09 4.55 11.27
N GLU A 63 -7.62 3.69 12.12
CA GLU A 63 -7.31 2.25 12.13
C GLU A 63 -7.71 1.57 10.81
N GLY A 64 -6.83 0.71 10.28
CA GLY A 64 -7.10 -0.07 9.07
C GLY A 64 -7.17 0.75 7.77
N ILE A 65 -6.74 2.01 7.77
CA ILE A 65 -6.75 2.85 6.55
C ILE A 65 -5.85 2.31 5.42
N ASP A 66 -4.93 1.40 5.74
CA ASP A 66 -4.05 0.69 4.84
C ASP A 66 -4.55 -0.73 4.50
N SER A 67 -5.76 -1.11 4.92
CA SER A 67 -6.34 -2.44 4.66
C SER A 67 -6.95 -2.52 3.25
N PHE A 68 -6.07 -2.65 2.26
CA PHE A 68 -6.46 -2.80 0.85
C PHE A 68 -6.53 -4.26 0.41
N TYR A 69 -7.45 -4.50 -0.51
CA TYR A 69 -7.56 -5.72 -1.30
C TYR A 69 -7.56 -5.32 -2.78
N VAL A 70 -6.77 -6.01 -3.58
CA VAL A 70 -6.76 -5.84 -5.04
C VAL A 70 -7.37 -7.07 -5.67
N SER A 71 -8.21 -6.89 -6.69
CA SER A 71 -8.91 -8.00 -7.32
C SER A 71 -8.97 -7.83 -8.84
N ASN A 72 -8.89 -8.95 -9.54
CA ASN A 72 -9.05 -9.06 -11.00
C ASN A 72 -10.51 -9.37 -11.42
N GLY A 73 -11.46 -9.28 -10.49
CA GLY A 73 -12.87 -9.59 -10.69
C GLY A 73 -13.26 -10.94 -10.07
N ASP A 74 -12.55 -11.99 -10.46
CA ASP A 74 -12.82 -13.38 -10.03
C ASP A 74 -12.12 -13.72 -8.71
N ASP A 75 -10.91 -13.22 -8.51
CA ASP A 75 -10.06 -13.51 -7.35
C ASP A 75 -9.45 -12.25 -6.72
N TYR A 76 -8.86 -12.43 -5.54
CA TYR A 76 -8.06 -11.41 -4.85
C TYR A 76 -6.57 -11.71 -5.01
N LEU A 77 -5.80 -10.66 -5.25
CA LEU A 77 -4.34 -10.73 -5.29
C LEU A 77 -3.78 -10.87 -3.86
N THR A 78 -2.60 -11.47 -3.78
CA THR A 78 -1.90 -11.66 -2.50
C THR A 78 -1.13 -10.39 -2.13
N HIS A 79 -1.40 -9.83 -0.95
CA HIS A 79 -0.61 -8.71 -0.43
C HIS A 79 0.78 -9.21 0.02
N LEU A 80 1.84 -8.57 -0.47
CA LEU A 80 3.22 -8.86 -0.10
C LEU A 80 3.76 -7.78 0.83
N THR A 81 4.07 -8.17 2.07
CA THR A 81 4.81 -7.33 3.01
C THR A 81 6.30 -7.57 2.84
N VAL A 82 7.04 -6.53 2.43
CA VAL A 82 8.51 -6.57 2.37
C VAL A 82 9.08 -5.92 3.62
N PHE A 83 9.87 -6.68 4.36
CA PHE A 83 10.67 -6.14 5.46
C PHE A 83 12.07 -5.83 4.93
N SER A 84 12.44 -4.56 4.93
CA SER A 84 13.80 -4.14 4.60
C SER A 84 14.77 -4.72 5.64
N PRO A 85 15.68 -5.63 5.27
CA PRO A 85 16.61 -6.20 6.22
C PRO A 85 17.58 -5.12 6.70
N LEU A 86 17.86 -5.08 8.00
CA LEU A 86 18.93 -4.26 8.55
C LEU A 86 20.27 -4.84 8.08
N ARG A 87 20.96 -4.15 7.18
CA ARG A 87 22.29 -4.57 6.72
C ARG A 87 23.36 -3.88 7.54
N PHE A 88 24.24 -4.65 8.18
CA PHE A 88 25.35 -4.06 8.91
C PHE A 88 26.36 -3.43 7.93
N THR A 89 26.64 -2.14 8.09
CA THR A 89 27.49 -1.36 7.16
C THR A 89 28.97 -1.41 7.52
N GLY A 90 29.29 -1.73 8.78
CA GLY A 90 30.65 -1.59 9.33
C GLY A 90 31.01 -0.19 9.82
N ASP A 91 30.15 0.82 9.66
CA ASP A 91 30.33 2.16 10.24
C ASP A 91 29.71 2.21 11.64
N LEU A 92 30.52 2.42 12.68
CA LEU A 92 30.02 2.48 14.06
C LEU A 92 29.07 3.66 14.34
N ASN A 93 29.10 4.72 13.52
CA ASN A 93 28.18 5.85 13.64
C ASN A 93 26.86 5.60 12.88
N HIS A 94 26.91 4.76 11.84
CA HIS A 94 25.75 4.36 11.04
C HIS A 94 25.75 2.84 10.81
N PRO A 95 25.61 2.04 11.87
CA PRO A 95 25.90 0.60 11.83
C PRO A 95 24.97 -0.18 10.94
N PHE A 96 23.83 0.39 10.54
CA PHE A 96 22.85 -0.28 9.70
C PHE A 96 22.48 0.60 8.49
N ASP A 97 22.41 -0.04 7.33
CA ASP A 97 21.80 0.49 6.13
C ASP A 97 20.45 -0.21 5.96
N ASN A 98 19.40 0.60 5.84
CA ASN A 98 18.09 0.16 5.44
C ASN A 98 18.00 0.28 3.93
N HIS A 99 18.41 -0.76 3.20
CA HIS A 99 18.10 -0.80 1.78
C HIS A 99 16.58 -0.81 1.61
N LYS A 100 16.03 0.36 1.25
CA LYS A 100 14.60 0.56 1.11
C LYS A 100 14.13 -0.04 -0.19
N PHE A 101 13.09 -0.86 -0.11
CA PHE A 101 12.35 -1.25 -1.30
C PHE A 101 11.63 0.00 -1.84
N ASN A 102 11.56 0.17 -3.17
CA ASN A 102 11.04 1.40 -3.79
C ASN A 102 9.53 1.66 -3.52
N CYS A 103 8.82 0.71 -2.90
CA CYS A 103 7.42 0.79 -2.54
C CYS A 103 7.28 0.60 -1.01
N GLU A 104 7.04 1.69 -0.28
CA GLU A 104 6.84 1.68 1.18
C GLU A 104 5.43 2.18 1.54
N PRO A 105 4.78 1.60 2.57
CA PRO A 105 3.49 2.10 3.04
C PRO A 105 3.65 3.50 3.66
N ALA A 106 2.54 4.25 3.68
CA ALA A 106 2.51 5.55 4.35
C ALA A 106 2.88 5.40 5.84
N SER A 107 3.86 6.18 6.30
CA SER A 107 4.35 6.12 7.68
C SER A 107 3.29 6.65 8.66
N PRO A 108 2.85 5.85 9.65
CA PRO A 108 1.91 6.32 10.67
C PRO A 108 2.49 7.41 11.57
N VAL A 109 3.82 7.40 11.75
CA VAL A 109 4.54 8.43 12.52
C VAL A 109 4.49 9.75 11.76
N ASP A 110 4.84 9.73 10.47
CA ASP A 110 4.81 10.92 9.61
C ASP A 110 3.38 11.47 9.52
N PHE A 111 2.37 10.59 9.43
CA PHE A 111 0.97 11.00 9.44
C PHE A 111 0.56 11.66 10.75
N LYS A 112 0.96 11.10 11.88
CA LYS A 112 0.65 11.66 13.20
C LYS A 112 1.23 13.06 13.35
N GLU A 113 2.48 13.27 12.94
CA GLU A 113 3.23 14.51 13.08
C GLU A 113 2.92 15.56 12.00
N ALA A 114 2.38 15.14 10.86
CA ALA A 114 2.04 16.03 9.77
C ALA A 114 0.99 17.09 10.17
N PRO A 115 1.04 18.30 9.56
CA PRO A 115 -0.01 19.29 9.72
C PRO A 115 -1.29 18.89 8.96
N VAL A 116 -2.43 19.42 9.37
CA VAL A 116 -3.71 19.25 8.66
C VAL A 116 -3.57 19.74 7.21
N GLY A 117 -4.11 18.98 6.27
CA GLY A 117 -4.01 19.21 4.82
C GLY A 117 -2.75 18.62 4.18
N GLN A 118 -1.78 18.15 4.96
CA GLN A 118 -0.57 17.51 4.40
C GLN A 118 -0.94 16.18 3.74
N ARG A 119 -0.35 15.95 2.56
CA ARG A 119 -0.45 14.70 1.80
C ARG A 119 0.75 13.81 2.12
N ILE A 120 0.48 12.53 2.35
CA ILE A 120 1.47 11.49 2.60
C ILE A 120 1.20 10.37 1.63
N SER A 121 2.18 10.10 0.78
CA SER A 121 2.12 8.99 -0.16
C SER A 121 2.42 7.67 0.54
N GLY A 122 1.76 6.63 0.10
CA GLY A 122 2.04 5.25 0.47
C GLY A 122 1.99 4.35 -0.76
N CYS A 123 2.61 3.20 -0.61
CA CYS A 123 2.65 2.16 -1.62
C CYS A 123 2.48 0.78 -0.97
N GLN A 124 1.73 -0.09 -1.63
CA GLN A 124 1.59 -1.49 -1.24
C GLN A 124 1.80 -2.40 -2.45
N ILE A 125 2.26 -3.62 -2.18
CA ILE A 125 2.65 -4.57 -3.21
C ILE A 125 1.64 -5.72 -3.23
N PHE A 126 1.10 -6.01 -4.41
CA PHE A 126 0.18 -7.13 -4.63
C PHE A 126 0.73 -8.07 -5.69
N LEU A 127 0.53 -9.37 -5.50
CA LEU A 127 0.99 -10.43 -6.39
C LEU A 127 -0.21 -11.17 -6.98
N ALA A 128 -0.17 -11.37 -8.29
CA ALA A 128 -1.03 -12.29 -9.02
C ALA A 128 -0.22 -13.49 -9.50
N ASP A 129 -0.88 -14.65 -9.66
CA ASP A 129 -0.30 -15.78 -10.37
C ASP A 129 -0.06 -15.43 -11.85
N ASN A 130 1.03 -15.93 -12.44
CA ASN A 130 1.31 -15.68 -13.86
C ASN A 130 0.16 -16.16 -14.76
N GLY A 131 -0.26 -15.28 -15.67
CA GLY A 131 -1.38 -15.52 -16.59
C GLY A 131 -2.76 -15.17 -16.01
N ALA A 132 -2.84 -14.75 -14.74
CA ALA A 132 -4.05 -14.15 -14.20
C ALA A 132 -4.40 -12.85 -14.95
N ALA A 133 -5.70 -12.54 -15.02
CA ALA A 133 -6.16 -11.27 -15.57
C ALA A 133 -5.59 -10.09 -14.77
N ALA A 134 -5.34 -8.98 -15.46
CA ALA A 134 -4.92 -7.74 -14.83
C ALA A 134 -5.96 -7.29 -13.77
N PRO A 135 -5.50 -6.70 -12.65
CA PRO A 135 -6.40 -6.24 -11.61
C PRO A 135 -7.33 -5.15 -12.14
N ALA A 136 -8.60 -5.23 -11.75
CA ALA A 136 -9.66 -4.36 -12.24
C ALA A 136 -10.22 -3.43 -11.16
N ARG A 137 -9.95 -3.72 -9.88
CA ARG A 137 -10.47 -2.95 -8.74
C ARG A 137 -9.56 -2.99 -7.52
N VAL A 138 -9.59 -1.91 -6.77
CA VAL A 138 -9.00 -1.78 -5.43
C VAL A 138 -10.14 -1.61 -4.44
N ILE A 139 -10.11 -2.35 -3.34
CA ILE A 139 -11.12 -2.35 -2.30
C ILE A 139 -10.44 -1.99 -1.00
N TRP A 140 -11.00 -1.04 -0.27
CA TRP A 140 -10.63 -0.75 1.11
C TRP A 140 -11.71 -1.29 2.04
N ASP A 141 -11.31 -2.11 3.01
CA ASP A 141 -12.17 -2.67 4.05
C ASP A 141 -11.40 -2.74 5.39
N PRO A 142 -11.48 -1.69 6.24
CA PRO A 142 -10.63 -1.53 7.42
C PRO A 142 -10.91 -2.54 8.54
N LYS A 143 -12.03 -3.27 8.47
CA LYS A 143 -12.52 -4.14 9.56
C LYS A 143 -13.09 -5.47 9.06
N ASN A 144 -12.88 -5.83 7.79
CA ASN A 144 -13.64 -6.91 7.13
C ASN A 144 -15.16 -6.71 7.27
N ARG A 145 -15.60 -5.46 7.27
CA ARG A 145 -17.00 -5.04 7.41
C ARG A 145 -17.45 -4.47 6.06
N GLN A 146 -18.03 -5.34 5.25
CA GLN A 146 -18.58 -5.02 3.92
C GLN A 146 -19.45 -3.74 3.85
N SER A 147 -20.02 -3.27 4.97
CA SER A 147 -20.81 -2.04 5.05
C SER A 147 -20.00 -0.73 4.91
N GLU A 148 -18.70 -0.73 5.23
CA GLU A 148 -17.83 0.46 5.11
C GLU A 148 -16.89 0.36 3.89
N MET A 149 -17.15 -0.62 3.02
CA MET A 149 -16.33 -0.92 1.87
C MET A 149 -16.37 0.23 0.84
N VAL A 150 -15.18 0.68 0.47
CA VAL A 150 -14.98 1.60 -0.65
C VAL A 150 -14.24 0.87 -1.75
N THR A 151 -14.71 1.00 -2.98
CA THR A 151 -14.11 0.37 -4.14
C THR A 151 -13.69 1.44 -5.12
N TRP A 152 -12.45 1.36 -5.58
CA TRP A 152 -11.93 2.15 -6.68
C TRP A 152 -11.73 1.31 -7.92
N THR A 153 -11.97 1.91 -9.08
CA THR A 153 -11.64 1.34 -10.39
C THR A 153 -10.86 2.38 -11.23
N PRO A 154 -10.05 1.93 -12.20
CA PRO A 154 -9.33 2.83 -13.11
C PRO A 154 -10.25 3.81 -13.84
#